data_AF-A0A523P641-F1
#
_entry.id   AF-A0A523P641-F1
#
_cell.length_a   1.000
_cell.length_b   1.000
_cell.length_c   1.000
_cell.angle_alpha   90.00
_cell.angle_beta   90.00
_cell.angle_gamma   90.00
#
_symmetry.space_group_name_H-M   'P 1'
#
loop_
_entity.id
_entity.type
_entity.pdbx_description
1 polymer ?
#
loop_
_entity_poly.entity_id
_entity_poly.type
_entity_poly.pdbx_seq_one_letter_code
_entity_poly.pdbx_strand_id
1 'polypeptide(L)'
;MAIRYCCRRGRRVPSSRLGRSVPDLSRMSSAMHLSSISGVYGRLAVFALLFATGLPAGFGQCHIQEFSASDATALDKFGNALAIDGNVAIVGARLADTAATNGGAAYVFERTASGWVQVQVLVPTDPGDEDMFGWAVDVEGDTAVVSAPRNDDAGENSGATYVFQNTGSMWVETAKLRASDEGPVAKFGKSVFLSGGRLIIGAPGTTGAAVSSGAAYIFEHDGTTWSEIARLEASDAATNDSFGQALAISGFIAVVGAPRDGDFGSNTGSAYVFELMGTTWVETAKLLASDAGASAAFGSAVTAKDETLIIGAMFAQDAGEFPGAAYVFERTGTVWVETQQIRASTGFGFQEFGGSLALYFDRLVVGAPAVSFPGGTSGSAYVFEREASGWVEIQELQSIVPLAGDVFGWAVSVSGDDVLVGAPQSVWSGSLPGVVHAYDLGGPDCDLNGIADCEDIANEPSLDSDGNGLIDSCECAIELYCKSVVNSTGLPAAIGATGSFSLAQNDLTLTVSGLPLQQFGIFFYGMHQTELPFGDGLLCLSNPIFRLSPVPSGQTGTSTFLMDYTQPPELAAEITTGSTWNFQFWYRDPAAGGGGFNLTAALQIAFCP
;
A
#
# COMPACT_ATOMS: atom_id res chain seq x y z
N MET A 1 31.45 -9.96 -64.18
CA MET A 1 32.04 -8.77 -64.83
C MET A 1 32.56 -7.89 -63.71
N ALA A 2 33.85 -7.95 -63.31
CA ALA A 2 34.96 -7.16 -63.87
C ALA A 2 34.64 -5.65 -63.82
N ILE A 3 35.25 -4.78 -62.99
CA ILE A 3 36.66 -4.28 -62.96
C ILE A 3 36.76 -3.29 -61.74
N ARG A 4 37.83 -2.97 -60.99
CA ARG A 4 39.31 -3.23 -60.88
C ARG A 4 39.73 -3.14 -59.37
N TYR A 5 40.84 -3.71 -58.88
CA TYR A 5 42.22 -3.15 -58.72
C TYR A 5 42.32 -1.68 -58.21
N CYS A 6 43.27 -1.28 -57.36
CA CYS A 6 44.56 -1.90 -56.98
C CYS A 6 45.11 -1.43 -55.61
N CYS A 7 45.86 -2.29 -54.90
CA CYS A 7 46.86 -1.90 -53.88
C CYS A 7 48.19 -2.62 -54.18
N ARG A 8 49.36 -2.02 -53.91
CA ARG A 8 50.64 -2.51 -54.48
C ARG A 8 51.90 -2.34 -53.60
N ARG A 9 52.33 -3.45 -52.99
CA ARG A 9 53.69 -3.76 -52.42
C ARG A 9 54.14 -2.94 -51.19
N GLY A 10 54.78 -3.50 -50.16
CA GLY A 10 55.00 -4.93 -49.78
C GLY A 10 56.48 -5.38 -49.69
N ARG A 11 56.73 -6.35 -48.79
CA ARG A 11 58.03 -6.92 -48.31
C ARG A 11 58.69 -6.09 -47.19
N ARG A 12 59.38 -6.67 -46.20
CA ARG A 12 59.93 -8.05 -46.07
C ARG A 12 59.72 -8.66 -44.64
N VAL A 13 59.99 -9.96 -44.50
CA VAL A 13 59.66 -10.94 -43.41
C VAL A 13 60.99 -11.57 -42.89
N PRO A 14 61.12 -12.25 -41.71
CA PRO A 14 60.20 -12.54 -40.57
C PRO A 14 60.59 -11.72 -39.30
N SER A 15 60.74 -12.14 -38.01
CA SER A 15 60.71 -13.40 -37.21
C SER A 15 60.83 -13.07 -35.68
N SER A 16 60.49 -13.91 -34.67
CA SER A 16 59.56 -15.06 -34.53
C SER A 16 59.57 -15.65 -33.09
N ARG A 17 58.40 -16.04 -32.53
CA ARG A 17 58.14 -16.78 -31.25
C ARG A 17 58.57 -16.16 -29.91
N LEU A 18 57.57 -15.93 -29.04
CA LEU A 18 57.65 -16.01 -27.57
C LEU A 18 56.31 -16.58 -27.05
N GLY A 19 56.26 -17.11 -25.82
CA GLY A 19 55.02 -17.60 -25.22
C GLY A 19 55.19 -18.19 -23.81
N ARG A 20 54.15 -17.99 -22.96
CA ARG A 20 54.11 -18.22 -21.49
C ARG A 20 55.05 -17.25 -20.72
N SER A 21 54.78 -16.89 -19.46
CA SER A 21 53.79 -17.41 -18.48
C SER A 21 53.05 -16.29 -17.72
N VAL A 22 51.97 -16.66 -17.03
CA VAL A 22 51.21 -15.82 -16.08
C VAL A 22 51.97 -15.67 -14.76
N PRO A 23 51.96 -14.50 -14.09
CA PRO A 23 52.36 -14.33 -12.70
C PRO A 23 51.17 -14.28 -11.72
N ASP A 24 51.45 -14.65 -10.46
CA ASP A 24 50.48 -14.81 -9.37
C ASP A 24 50.22 -13.49 -8.60
N LEU A 25 49.10 -13.38 -7.89
CA LEU A 25 48.70 -12.19 -7.11
C LEU A 25 48.66 -12.51 -5.60
N SER A 26 49.68 -12.11 -4.85
CA SER A 26 49.66 -12.23 -3.39
C SER A 26 50.31 -11.06 -2.62
N ARG A 27 49.46 -10.41 -1.81
CA ARG A 27 49.77 -9.65 -0.56
C ARG A 27 50.52 -8.30 -0.65
N MET A 28 50.34 -7.57 0.47
CA MET A 28 51.00 -6.32 0.90
C MET A 28 50.49 -5.07 0.14
N SER A 29 49.69 -4.15 0.71
CA SER A 29 49.65 -3.50 2.05
C SER A 29 50.65 -2.35 2.22
N SER A 30 50.20 -1.34 2.98
CA SER A 30 50.90 -0.12 3.44
C SER A 30 51.14 1.02 2.44
N ALA A 31 50.29 2.04 2.57
CA ALA A 31 50.58 3.48 2.62
C ALA A 31 51.65 4.11 1.71
N MET A 32 51.25 5.15 0.96
CA MET A 32 52.15 6.22 0.52
C MET A 32 51.73 7.59 1.05
N HIS A 33 52.74 8.43 1.29
CA HIS A 33 52.63 9.77 1.89
C HIS A 33 52.06 10.82 0.93
N LEU A 34 51.47 11.88 1.50
CA LEU A 34 51.29 13.14 0.79
C LEU A 34 52.65 13.70 0.34
N SER A 35 52.72 14.23 -0.88
CA SER A 35 53.68 15.28 -1.22
C SER A 35 53.01 16.35 -2.10
N SER A 36 53.36 17.61 -1.85
CA SER A 36 52.62 18.79 -2.27
C SER A 36 52.94 19.28 -3.69
N ILE A 37 51.92 19.77 -4.41
CA ILE A 37 52.04 20.92 -5.31
C ILE A 37 50.91 21.90 -4.98
N SER A 38 51.23 23.20 -4.91
CA SER A 38 50.29 24.27 -4.58
C SER A 38 49.96 25.14 -5.81
N GLY A 39 48.69 25.57 -5.93
CA GLY A 39 48.19 26.48 -6.96
C GLY A 39 47.08 27.36 -6.39
N VAL A 40 47.05 28.65 -6.76
CA VAL A 40 46.29 29.67 -6.01
C VAL A 40 45.06 30.19 -6.76
N TYR A 41 43.89 29.79 -6.27
CA TYR A 41 42.62 30.54 -6.24
C TYR A 41 41.88 30.01 -4.99
N GLY A 42 41.07 30.71 -4.20
CA GLY A 42 40.47 32.04 -4.19
C GLY A 42 39.70 32.12 -2.85
N ARG A 43 39.11 33.26 -2.48
CA ARG A 43 38.45 33.39 -1.16
C ARG A 43 37.07 32.72 -1.11
N LEU A 44 36.93 31.62 -0.37
CA LEU A 44 35.69 31.30 0.34
C LEU A 44 36.00 31.11 1.83
N ALA A 45 35.10 31.59 2.69
CA ALA A 45 35.13 31.28 4.12
C ALA A 45 34.43 29.95 4.34
N VAL A 46 35.12 28.97 4.96
CA VAL A 46 34.51 27.68 5.31
C VAL A 46 33.64 27.88 6.54
N PHE A 47 32.35 28.15 6.31
CA PHE A 47 31.32 27.87 7.31
C PHE A 47 31.15 26.35 7.37
N ALA A 48 31.89 25.71 8.27
CA ALA A 48 31.63 24.34 8.66
C ALA A 48 30.36 24.32 9.54
N LEU A 49 29.19 24.34 8.90
CA LEU A 49 27.99 23.84 9.56
C LEU A 49 28.25 22.36 9.87
N LEU A 50 28.17 22.01 11.14
CA LEU A 50 27.86 20.63 11.50
C LEU A 50 26.41 20.42 11.07
N PHE A 51 26.23 19.85 9.87
CA PHE A 51 25.09 18.96 9.69
C PHE A 51 25.34 17.79 10.64
N ALA A 52 24.65 17.82 11.79
CA ALA A 52 24.35 16.59 12.48
C ALA A 52 23.65 15.70 11.46
N THR A 53 24.11 14.46 11.30
CA THR A 53 23.43 13.46 10.48
C THR A 53 22.18 13.01 11.23
N GLY A 54 21.17 13.87 11.22
CA GLY A 54 19.81 13.38 11.21
C GLY A 54 19.71 12.44 10.02
N LEU A 55 19.38 11.18 10.30
CA LEU A 55 18.57 10.42 9.37
C LEU A 55 17.35 11.30 9.07
N PRO A 56 16.80 11.32 7.83
CA PRO A 56 15.43 11.79 7.69
C PRO A 56 14.59 11.00 8.69
N ALA A 57 13.66 11.68 9.38
CA ALA A 57 12.61 10.94 10.08
C ALA A 57 11.97 10.04 9.03
N GLY A 58 11.85 8.74 9.33
CA GLY A 58 11.06 7.88 8.46
C GLY A 58 9.67 8.48 8.43
N PHE A 59 9.13 8.76 7.23
CA PHE A 59 7.73 9.07 7.12
C PHE A 59 6.96 7.94 7.80
N GLY A 60 5.96 8.31 8.60
CA GLY A 60 4.99 7.34 9.04
C GLY A 60 4.42 6.64 7.81
N GLN A 61 4.44 5.32 7.86
CA GLN A 61 3.81 4.47 6.88
C GLN A 61 2.89 3.56 7.68
N CYS A 62 1.59 3.63 7.40
CA CYS A 62 0.57 2.83 8.07
C CYS A 62 0.61 1.37 7.61
N HIS A 63 1.78 0.73 7.72
CA HIS A 63 2.02 -0.67 7.40
C HIS A 63 1.31 -1.56 8.43
N ILE A 64 0.15 -2.09 8.03
CA ILE A 64 -0.67 -2.93 8.90
C ILE A 64 -0.21 -4.39 8.93
N GLN A 65 0.48 -4.88 7.89
CA GLN A 65 0.84 -6.30 7.78
C GLN A 65 1.91 -6.60 6.72
N GLU A 66 2.79 -7.56 7.01
CA GLU A 66 3.56 -8.33 6.02
C GLU A 66 3.06 -9.78 6.00
N PHE A 67 2.85 -10.35 4.82
CA PHE A 67 2.38 -11.74 4.68
C PHE A 67 2.92 -12.46 3.43
N SER A 68 2.88 -13.80 3.49
CA SER A 68 3.21 -14.70 2.38
C SER A 68 2.15 -15.82 2.28
N ALA A 69 2.24 -16.68 1.27
CA ALA A 69 1.31 -17.81 1.10
C ALA A 69 1.35 -18.81 2.27
N SER A 70 0.21 -19.46 2.54
CA SER A 70 0.08 -20.47 3.61
C SER A 70 0.99 -21.70 3.44
N ASP A 71 1.36 -21.99 2.20
CA ASP A 71 2.20 -23.11 1.75
C ASP A 71 3.55 -22.63 1.17
N ALA A 72 3.89 -21.35 1.35
CA ALA A 72 5.04 -20.67 0.74
C ALA A 72 6.36 -21.45 0.79
N THR A 73 6.96 -21.67 -0.38
CA THR A 73 8.25 -22.34 -0.57
C THR A 73 9.29 -21.44 -1.25
N ALA A 74 10.56 -21.85 -1.23
CA ALA A 74 11.64 -21.05 -1.77
C ALA A 74 11.51 -20.89 -3.31
N LEU A 75 11.39 -19.63 -3.75
CA LEU A 75 11.32 -19.16 -5.14
C LEU A 75 9.93 -19.12 -5.79
N ASP A 76 8.82 -19.38 -5.08
CA ASP A 76 7.44 -19.35 -5.62
C ASP A 76 7.03 -18.01 -6.29
N LYS A 77 7.63 -16.90 -5.87
CA LYS A 77 7.35 -15.51 -6.31
C LYS A 77 5.97 -14.99 -5.94
N PHE A 78 5.49 -15.36 -4.75
CA PHE A 78 4.33 -14.72 -4.13
C PHE A 78 4.48 -13.20 -4.09
N GLY A 79 3.42 -12.47 -4.43
CA GLY A 79 3.46 -11.01 -4.57
C GLY A 79 3.92 -10.51 -5.95
N ASN A 80 4.05 -11.37 -6.97
CA ASN A 80 4.47 -10.91 -8.30
C ASN A 80 3.40 -10.19 -9.12
N ALA A 81 2.14 -10.32 -8.71
CA ALA A 81 0.97 -9.68 -9.28
C ALA A 81 -0.06 -9.53 -8.16
N LEU A 82 -0.73 -8.39 -8.11
CA LEU A 82 -1.65 -8.00 -7.05
C LEU A 82 -2.86 -7.32 -7.65
N ALA A 83 -4.04 -7.69 -7.15
CA ALA A 83 -5.29 -7.00 -7.41
C ALA A 83 -6.10 -6.92 -6.11
N ILE A 84 -6.83 -5.83 -5.92
CA ILE A 84 -7.65 -5.58 -4.74
C ILE A 84 -8.94 -4.86 -5.15
N ASP A 85 -10.08 -5.33 -4.64
CA ASP A 85 -11.36 -4.62 -4.71
C ASP A 85 -12.07 -4.73 -3.35
N GLY A 86 -12.20 -3.58 -2.68
CA GLY A 86 -12.69 -3.47 -1.32
C GLY A 86 -11.96 -4.41 -0.37
N ASN A 87 -12.69 -5.38 0.18
CA ASN A 87 -12.19 -6.32 1.18
C ASN A 87 -11.57 -7.60 0.57
N VAL A 88 -11.42 -7.71 -0.74
CA VAL A 88 -10.85 -8.91 -1.41
C VAL A 88 -9.55 -8.55 -2.10
N ALA A 89 -8.51 -9.37 -1.91
CA ALA A 89 -7.26 -9.29 -2.64
C ALA A 89 -6.87 -10.63 -3.26
N ILE A 90 -6.35 -10.57 -4.49
CA ILE A 90 -5.80 -11.71 -5.23
C ILE A 90 -4.29 -11.52 -5.38
N VAL A 91 -3.50 -12.50 -4.95
CA VAL A 91 -2.04 -12.47 -5.00
C VAL A 91 -1.50 -13.62 -5.87
N GLY A 92 -0.70 -13.29 -6.89
CA GLY A 92 -0.03 -14.30 -7.73
C GLY A 92 1.29 -14.82 -7.15
N ALA A 93 1.53 -16.13 -7.28
CA ALA A 93 2.82 -16.79 -7.04
C ALA A 93 3.16 -17.71 -8.24
N ARG A 94 3.70 -17.10 -9.30
CA ARG A 94 3.81 -17.72 -10.63
C ARG A 94 4.74 -18.93 -10.75
N LEU A 95 5.52 -19.25 -9.72
CA LEU A 95 6.42 -20.42 -9.69
C LEU A 95 6.06 -21.43 -8.59
N ALA A 96 4.94 -21.24 -7.87
CA ALA A 96 4.54 -22.15 -6.80
C ALA A 96 4.33 -23.60 -7.30
N ASP A 97 4.86 -24.56 -6.54
CA ASP A 97 4.77 -26.01 -6.81
C ASP A 97 3.45 -26.64 -6.28
N THR A 98 2.40 -25.84 -6.03
CA THR A 98 1.18 -26.26 -5.29
C THR A 98 0.37 -27.36 -5.97
N ALA A 99 0.28 -27.35 -7.31
CA ALA A 99 -0.48 -28.35 -8.08
C ALA A 99 0.31 -29.03 -9.22
N ALA A 100 1.31 -28.33 -9.76
CA ALA A 100 2.26 -28.82 -10.77
C ALA A 100 3.60 -28.08 -10.63
N THR A 101 4.67 -28.62 -11.19
CA THR A 101 6.05 -28.15 -10.98
C THR A 101 6.25 -26.80 -11.66
N ASN A 102 6.45 -25.73 -10.88
CA ASN A 102 6.43 -24.34 -11.35
C ASN A 102 5.14 -24.01 -12.15
N GLY A 103 4.06 -24.76 -11.90
CA GLY A 103 2.75 -24.56 -12.52
C GLY A 103 2.09 -23.27 -12.04
N GLY A 104 2.42 -22.84 -10.82
CA GLY A 104 1.99 -21.57 -10.24
C GLY A 104 0.65 -21.66 -9.51
N ALA A 105 0.40 -20.66 -8.66
CA ALA A 105 -0.81 -20.53 -7.86
C ALA A 105 -1.22 -19.05 -7.75
N ALA A 106 -2.47 -18.81 -7.38
CA ALA A 106 -2.93 -17.52 -6.90
C ALA A 106 -3.67 -17.69 -5.57
N TYR A 107 -3.72 -16.64 -4.75
CA TYR A 107 -4.18 -16.72 -3.36
C TYR A 107 -5.20 -15.63 -3.10
N VAL A 108 -6.33 -16.02 -2.50
CA VAL A 108 -7.40 -15.10 -2.09
C VAL A 108 -7.18 -14.72 -0.63
N PHE A 109 -7.11 -13.43 -0.36
CA PHE A 109 -7.12 -12.85 0.97
C PHE A 109 -8.38 -12.00 1.17
N GLU A 110 -8.96 -12.08 2.37
CA GLU A 110 -10.06 -11.21 2.81
C GLU A 110 -9.57 -10.26 3.91
N ARG A 111 -9.99 -9.00 3.83
CA ARG A 111 -9.71 -7.95 4.82
C ARG A 111 -10.55 -8.17 6.07
N THR A 112 -9.89 -8.20 7.22
CA THR A 112 -10.51 -8.32 8.54
C THR A 112 -10.07 -7.18 9.46
N ALA A 113 -10.68 -7.09 10.64
CA ALA A 113 -10.22 -6.20 11.71
C ALA A 113 -8.82 -6.56 12.26
N SER A 114 -8.26 -7.72 11.88
CA SER A 114 -6.90 -8.17 12.21
C SER A 114 -6.00 -8.23 10.96
N GLY A 115 -6.28 -7.41 9.95
CA GLY A 115 -5.56 -7.40 8.67
C GLY A 115 -6.09 -8.42 7.66
N TRP A 116 -5.29 -8.71 6.65
CA TRP A 116 -5.57 -9.61 5.53
C TRP A 116 -5.35 -11.08 5.93
N VAL A 117 -6.38 -11.90 5.72
CA VAL A 117 -6.38 -13.34 6.07
C VAL A 117 -6.58 -14.16 4.79
N GLN A 118 -5.69 -15.12 4.53
CA GLN A 118 -5.83 -16.01 3.38
C GLN A 118 -7.03 -16.94 3.56
N VAL A 119 -8.01 -16.87 2.66
CA VAL A 119 -9.23 -17.71 2.70
C VAL A 119 -9.20 -18.88 1.72
N GLN A 120 -8.49 -18.75 0.59
CA GLN A 120 -8.44 -19.79 -0.43
C GLN A 120 -7.15 -19.75 -1.26
N VAL A 121 -6.74 -20.91 -1.76
CA VAL A 121 -5.75 -21.05 -2.84
C VAL A 121 -6.48 -21.38 -4.15
N LEU A 122 -6.14 -20.70 -5.22
CA LEU A 122 -6.61 -20.91 -6.59
C LEU A 122 -5.53 -21.64 -7.38
N VAL A 123 -5.94 -22.72 -8.04
CA VAL A 123 -5.17 -23.45 -9.05
C VAL A 123 -6.14 -23.79 -10.19
N PRO A 124 -5.68 -23.90 -11.45
CA PRO A 124 -6.55 -24.20 -12.57
C PRO A 124 -7.07 -25.64 -12.52
N THR A 125 -8.19 -25.93 -13.19
CA THR A 125 -8.74 -27.30 -13.25
C THR A 125 -7.89 -28.28 -14.06
N ASP A 126 -7.00 -27.78 -14.92
CA ASP A 126 -6.04 -28.53 -15.74
C ASP A 126 -4.59 -28.00 -15.61
N PRO A 127 -3.92 -28.20 -14.45
CA PRO A 127 -2.60 -27.64 -14.16
C PRO A 127 -1.46 -28.33 -14.94
N GLY A 128 -0.67 -27.55 -15.68
CA GLY A 128 0.58 -27.97 -16.35
C GLY A 128 1.85 -27.62 -15.57
N ASP A 129 2.94 -28.38 -15.81
CA ASP A 129 4.29 -28.01 -15.34
C ASP A 129 4.80 -26.77 -16.13
N GLU A 130 5.45 -25.83 -15.46
CA GLU A 130 5.89 -24.53 -16.02
C GLU A 130 4.81 -23.61 -16.63
N ASP A 131 3.51 -23.86 -16.42
CA ASP A 131 2.38 -23.04 -16.93
C ASP A 131 2.39 -21.58 -16.43
N MET A 132 2.96 -21.35 -15.25
CA MET A 132 3.06 -20.07 -14.54
C MET A 132 1.71 -19.37 -14.32
N PHE A 133 0.71 -20.13 -13.85
CA PHE A 133 -0.55 -19.62 -13.32
C PHE A 133 -0.29 -18.64 -12.16
N GLY A 134 -1.03 -17.54 -12.11
CA GLY A 134 -0.71 -16.42 -11.20
C GLY A 134 0.36 -15.48 -11.77
N TRP A 135 0.63 -15.51 -13.09
CA TRP A 135 1.52 -14.54 -13.73
C TRP A 135 0.96 -13.12 -13.63
N ALA A 136 -0.30 -12.93 -13.98
CA ALA A 136 -1.07 -11.72 -13.76
C ALA A 136 -2.45 -12.10 -13.18
N VAL A 137 -3.03 -11.19 -12.40
CA VAL A 137 -4.31 -11.37 -11.70
C VAL A 137 -5.10 -10.07 -11.77
N ASP A 138 -6.42 -10.15 -11.70
CA ASP A 138 -7.31 -8.99 -11.47
C ASP A 138 -8.59 -9.39 -10.73
N VAL A 139 -9.31 -8.43 -10.14
CA VAL A 139 -10.58 -8.68 -9.41
C VAL A 139 -11.55 -7.48 -9.52
N GLU A 140 -12.82 -7.76 -9.80
CA GLU A 140 -13.94 -6.81 -9.77
C GLU A 140 -15.17 -7.50 -9.16
N GLY A 141 -15.54 -7.07 -7.95
CA GLY A 141 -16.61 -7.65 -7.14
C GLY A 141 -16.42 -9.15 -6.90
N ASP A 142 -17.45 -9.94 -7.22
CA ASP A 142 -17.43 -11.40 -7.11
C ASP A 142 -16.64 -12.10 -8.24
N THR A 143 -15.90 -11.38 -9.09
CA THR A 143 -15.21 -11.93 -10.27
C THR A 143 -13.71 -11.70 -10.19
N ALA A 144 -12.92 -12.77 -10.24
CA ALA A 144 -11.47 -12.73 -10.26
C ALA A 144 -10.92 -13.42 -11.51
N VAL A 145 -9.80 -12.94 -12.03
CA VAL A 145 -9.13 -13.51 -13.20
C VAL A 145 -7.68 -13.82 -12.87
N VAL A 146 -7.18 -14.95 -13.39
CA VAL A 146 -5.80 -15.40 -13.16
C VAL A 146 -5.24 -15.99 -14.45
N SER A 147 -4.04 -15.59 -14.84
CA SER A 147 -3.43 -16.02 -16.10
C SER A 147 -2.27 -16.99 -15.95
N ALA A 148 -2.11 -17.86 -16.95
CA ALA A 148 -1.02 -18.81 -17.16
C ALA A 148 -0.46 -18.66 -18.59
N PRO A 149 0.37 -17.64 -18.86
CA PRO A 149 0.84 -17.30 -20.21
C PRO A 149 1.89 -18.25 -20.79
N ARG A 150 2.21 -19.35 -20.10
CA ARG A 150 3.02 -20.44 -20.65
C ARG A 150 2.24 -21.70 -21.00
N ASN A 151 0.98 -21.83 -20.56
CA ASN A 151 0.11 -22.96 -20.84
C ASN A 151 0.18 -23.38 -22.32
N ASP A 152 0.41 -24.67 -22.56
CA ASP A 152 0.80 -25.19 -23.88
C ASP A 152 -0.23 -26.10 -24.57
N ASP A 153 -1.43 -26.24 -23.98
CA ASP A 153 -2.57 -27.00 -24.54
C ASP A 153 -2.88 -26.64 -26.01
N ALA A 154 -2.77 -25.35 -26.36
CA ALA A 154 -3.00 -24.80 -27.70
C ALA A 154 -1.68 -24.57 -28.48
N GLY A 155 -0.60 -25.21 -28.04
CA GLY A 155 0.77 -25.08 -28.56
C GLY A 155 1.71 -24.38 -27.59
N GLU A 156 3.01 -24.67 -27.70
CA GLU A 156 4.10 -24.14 -26.85
C GLU A 156 3.93 -22.66 -26.48
N ASN A 157 3.71 -22.35 -25.19
CA ASN A 157 3.55 -20.97 -24.69
C ASN A 157 2.45 -20.16 -25.42
N SER A 158 1.36 -20.81 -25.83
CA SER A 158 0.16 -20.14 -26.36
C SER A 158 -0.53 -19.31 -25.28
N GLY A 159 -0.72 -19.89 -24.10
CA GLY A 159 -1.22 -19.23 -22.89
C GLY A 159 -2.73 -19.36 -22.69
N ALA A 160 -3.18 -19.18 -21.44
CA ALA A 160 -4.57 -19.20 -21.04
C ALA A 160 -4.85 -18.19 -19.92
N THR A 161 -6.11 -17.77 -19.80
CA THR A 161 -6.62 -16.98 -18.66
C THR A 161 -7.85 -17.65 -18.10
N TYR A 162 -7.93 -17.79 -16.78
CA TYR A 162 -8.99 -18.47 -16.07
C TYR A 162 -9.83 -17.45 -15.31
N VAL A 163 -11.16 -17.62 -15.31
CA VAL A 163 -12.09 -16.77 -14.57
C VAL A 163 -12.66 -17.55 -13.40
N PHE A 164 -12.62 -16.94 -12.22
CA PHE A 164 -13.16 -17.47 -10.98
C PHE A 164 -14.32 -16.59 -10.50
N GLN A 165 -15.42 -17.22 -10.09
CA GLN A 165 -16.57 -16.54 -9.49
C GLN A 165 -16.65 -16.90 -8.01
N ASN A 166 -16.79 -15.89 -7.15
CA ASN A 166 -17.17 -16.07 -5.76
C ASN A 166 -18.62 -16.59 -5.67
N THR A 167 -18.85 -17.67 -4.91
CA THR A 167 -20.19 -18.21 -4.64
C THR A 167 -20.71 -17.82 -3.25
N GLY A 168 -20.09 -16.83 -2.59
CA GLY A 168 -20.39 -16.41 -1.21
C GLY A 168 -19.83 -17.34 -0.13
N SER A 169 -18.96 -18.28 -0.51
CA SER A 169 -18.26 -19.19 0.42
C SER A 169 -16.96 -19.77 -0.13
N MET A 170 -16.71 -19.63 -1.43
CA MET A 170 -15.50 -20.06 -2.14
C MET A 170 -15.50 -19.46 -3.54
N TRP A 171 -14.32 -19.34 -4.13
CA TRP A 171 -14.09 -18.99 -5.51
C TRP A 171 -14.03 -20.26 -6.36
N VAL A 172 -14.76 -20.28 -7.48
CA VAL A 172 -14.91 -21.45 -8.35
C VAL A 172 -14.55 -21.05 -9.78
N GLU A 173 -13.71 -21.85 -10.46
CA GLU A 173 -13.40 -21.66 -11.87
C GLU A 173 -14.68 -21.82 -12.72
N THR A 174 -15.04 -20.79 -13.49
CA THR A 174 -16.23 -20.77 -14.35
C THR A 174 -15.90 -20.75 -15.84
N ALA A 175 -14.71 -20.29 -16.23
CA ALA A 175 -14.26 -20.28 -17.62
C ALA A 175 -12.73 -20.38 -17.75
N LYS A 176 -12.28 -21.04 -18.82
CA LYS A 176 -10.90 -20.97 -19.35
C LYS A 176 -10.95 -20.29 -20.71
N LEU A 177 -10.24 -19.17 -20.85
CA LEU A 177 -10.22 -18.29 -22.01
C LEU A 177 -8.91 -18.43 -22.79
N ARG A 178 -9.01 -18.31 -24.11
CA ARG A 178 -7.92 -18.33 -25.09
C ARG A 178 -8.27 -17.38 -26.24
N ALA A 179 -7.27 -16.85 -26.95
CA ALA A 179 -7.47 -16.04 -28.16
C ALA A 179 -8.15 -16.83 -29.28
N SER A 180 -8.99 -16.19 -30.09
CA SER A 180 -9.63 -16.83 -31.25
C SER A 180 -8.68 -17.25 -32.38
N ASP A 181 -7.46 -16.70 -32.41
CA ASP A 181 -6.37 -16.99 -33.35
C ASP A 181 -5.16 -17.68 -32.68
N GLU A 182 -5.42 -18.66 -31.81
CA GLU A 182 -4.44 -19.45 -31.05
C GLU A 182 -3.14 -19.76 -31.82
N GLY A 183 -2.00 -19.40 -31.24
CA GLY A 183 -0.69 -19.64 -31.84
C GLY A 183 0.43 -19.87 -30.82
N PRO A 184 1.47 -20.64 -31.17
CA PRO A 184 2.59 -20.88 -30.28
C PRO A 184 3.35 -19.58 -29.98
N VAL A 185 3.82 -19.46 -28.74
CA VAL A 185 4.59 -18.34 -28.19
C VAL A 185 3.80 -17.02 -28.11
N ALA A 186 2.49 -17.02 -28.37
CA ALA A 186 1.60 -15.86 -28.25
C ALA A 186 1.59 -15.25 -26.84
N LYS A 187 1.67 -16.11 -25.81
CA LYS A 187 1.63 -15.75 -24.38
C LYS A 187 0.37 -14.98 -24.00
N PHE A 188 -0.78 -15.48 -24.44
CA PHE A 188 -2.09 -14.98 -24.03
C PHE A 188 -2.22 -15.04 -22.51
N GLY A 189 -2.66 -13.94 -21.89
CA GLY A 189 -2.63 -13.77 -20.44
C GLY A 189 -1.30 -13.21 -19.91
N LYS A 190 -0.44 -12.63 -20.74
CA LYS A 190 0.80 -11.99 -20.26
C LYS A 190 0.52 -10.80 -19.32
N SER A 191 -0.63 -10.19 -19.55
CA SER A 191 -1.26 -9.11 -18.80
C SER A 191 -2.78 -9.33 -18.89
N VAL A 192 -3.51 -8.87 -17.88
CA VAL A 192 -4.97 -8.85 -17.81
C VAL A 192 -5.40 -7.53 -17.19
N PHE A 193 -6.61 -7.06 -17.51
CA PHE A 193 -7.28 -5.98 -16.79
C PHE A 193 -8.80 -6.17 -16.89
N LEU A 194 -9.52 -6.06 -15.77
CA LEU A 194 -10.96 -6.30 -15.64
C LEU A 194 -11.65 -5.00 -15.18
N SER A 195 -12.61 -4.49 -15.94
CA SER A 195 -13.49 -3.41 -15.46
C SER A 195 -14.82 -3.33 -16.21
N GLY A 196 -15.90 -3.05 -15.48
CA GLY A 196 -17.25 -2.91 -15.99
C GLY A 196 -17.79 -4.19 -16.63
N GLY A 197 -17.36 -5.36 -16.17
CA GLY A 197 -17.67 -6.66 -16.80
C GLY A 197 -16.99 -6.91 -18.15
N ARG A 198 -15.96 -6.12 -18.50
CA ARG A 198 -15.06 -6.36 -19.65
C ARG A 198 -13.68 -6.75 -19.18
N LEU A 199 -13.12 -7.76 -19.81
CA LEU A 199 -11.79 -8.29 -19.52
C LEU A 199 -10.91 -8.11 -20.76
N ILE A 200 -9.86 -7.31 -20.66
CA ILE A 200 -8.84 -7.19 -21.70
C ILE A 200 -7.63 -8.08 -21.37
N ILE A 201 -7.14 -8.85 -22.34
CA ILE A 201 -6.09 -9.87 -22.16
C ILE A 201 -4.99 -9.65 -23.20
N GLY A 202 -3.73 -9.65 -22.75
CA GLY A 202 -2.57 -9.35 -23.58
C GLY A 202 -1.85 -10.59 -24.06
N ALA A 203 -1.44 -10.59 -25.33
CA ALA A 203 -0.65 -11.64 -25.96
C ALA A 203 0.50 -11.03 -26.79
N PRO A 204 1.53 -10.43 -26.15
CA PRO A 204 2.59 -9.67 -26.83
C PRO A 204 3.57 -10.52 -27.64
N GLY A 205 3.44 -11.85 -27.67
CA GLY A 205 4.17 -12.71 -28.60
C GLY A 205 3.45 -12.95 -29.93
N THR A 206 2.16 -12.60 -30.02
CA THR A 206 1.29 -12.87 -31.18
C THR A 206 1.84 -12.26 -32.46
N THR A 207 1.87 -13.05 -33.53
CA THR A 207 2.18 -12.55 -34.88
C THR A 207 0.91 -12.00 -35.50
N GLY A 208 0.81 -10.68 -35.50
CA GLY A 208 -0.27 -9.93 -36.10
C GLY A 208 0.07 -9.45 -37.51
N ALA A 209 -0.17 -8.17 -37.77
CA ALA A 209 0.33 -7.47 -38.96
C ALA A 209 1.87 -7.60 -39.16
N ALA A 210 2.62 -7.81 -38.09
CA ALA A 210 4.05 -8.13 -38.11
C ALA A 210 4.42 -9.28 -37.14
N VAL A 211 5.62 -9.85 -37.34
CA VAL A 211 6.09 -11.02 -36.57
C VAL A 211 6.30 -10.63 -35.11
N SER A 212 5.57 -11.30 -34.21
CA SER A 212 5.52 -10.98 -32.78
C SER A 212 5.36 -9.48 -32.48
N SER A 213 4.51 -8.79 -33.25
CA SER A 213 4.06 -7.42 -32.91
C SER A 213 3.36 -7.40 -31.55
N GLY A 214 2.63 -8.47 -31.24
CA GLY A 214 1.69 -8.54 -30.13
C GLY A 214 0.26 -8.20 -30.57
N ALA A 215 -0.68 -8.55 -29.70
CA ALA A 215 -2.12 -8.30 -29.81
C ALA A 215 -2.75 -8.21 -28.41
N ALA A 216 -3.93 -7.61 -28.31
CA ALA A 216 -4.76 -7.61 -27.10
C ALA A 216 -6.21 -7.97 -27.44
N TYR A 217 -6.92 -8.65 -26.54
CA TYR A 217 -8.23 -9.23 -26.80
C TYR A 217 -9.22 -8.78 -25.74
N ILE A 218 -10.38 -8.28 -26.14
CA ILE A 218 -11.45 -7.87 -25.22
C ILE A 218 -12.53 -8.95 -25.20
N PHE A 219 -12.76 -9.48 -24.00
CA PHE A 219 -13.86 -10.38 -23.67
C PHE A 219 -14.94 -9.61 -22.90
N GLU A 220 -16.20 -9.94 -23.15
CA GLU A 220 -17.36 -9.39 -22.46
C GLU A 220 -18.23 -10.54 -21.94
N HIS A 221 -18.77 -10.39 -20.73
CA HIS A 221 -19.62 -11.41 -20.10
C HIS A 221 -21.11 -11.12 -20.37
N ASP A 222 -21.82 -12.05 -21.02
CA ASP A 222 -23.24 -11.87 -21.35
C ASP A 222 -24.22 -12.15 -20.17
N GLY A 223 -23.67 -12.40 -18.98
CA GLY A 223 -24.39 -12.87 -17.80
C GLY A 223 -24.43 -14.40 -17.68
N THR A 224 -23.92 -15.14 -18.66
CA THR A 224 -23.79 -16.61 -18.65
C THR A 224 -22.46 -17.13 -19.18
N THR A 225 -21.85 -16.44 -20.15
CA THR A 225 -20.60 -16.84 -20.81
C THR A 225 -19.73 -15.63 -21.15
N TRP A 226 -18.41 -15.84 -21.17
CA TRP A 226 -17.45 -14.89 -21.70
C TRP A 226 -17.26 -15.11 -23.20
N SER A 227 -17.39 -14.04 -23.99
CA SER A 227 -17.16 -14.08 -25.44
C SER A 227 -16.12 -13.06 -25.85
N GLU A 228 -15.20 -13.43 -26.74
CA GLU A 228 -14.28 -12.50 -27.39
C GLU A 228 -15.10 -11.56 -28.31
N ILE A 229 -15.09 -10.26 -28.03
CA ILE A 229 -15.81 -9.24 -28.81
C ILE A 229 -14.91 -8.41 -29.71
N ALA A 230 -13.60 -8.35 -29.43
CA ALA A 230 -12.62 -7.66 -30.25
C ALA A 230 -11.20 -8.16 -30.05
N ARG A 231 -10.40 -8.01 -31.10
CA ARG A 231 -8.95 -8.20 -31.14
C ARG A 231 -8.32 -6.88 -31.62
N LEU A 232 -7.36 -6.37 -30.86
CA LEU A 232 -6.69 -5.08 -31.05
C LEU A 232 -5.24 -5.30 -31.50
N GLU A 233 -4.78 -4.44 -32.41
CA GLU A 233 -3.41 -4.35 -32.92
C GLU A 233 -3.09 -2.87 -33.14
N ALA A 234 -1.82 -2.47 -32.99
CA ALA A 234 -1.35 -1.13 -33.36
C ALA A 234 -1.47 -0.92 -34.89
N SER A 235 -1.95 0.26 -35.30
CA SER A 235 -2.14 0.61 -36.71
C SER A 235 -0.85 0.67 -37.55
N ASP A 236 0.31 0.78 -36.89
CA ASP A 236 1.66 0.81 -37.47
C ASP A 236 2.57 -0.35 -37.00
N ALA A 237 1.98 -1.39 -36.37
CA ALA A 237 2.64 -2.54 -35.76
C ALA A 237 3.87 -3.10 -36.52
N ALA A 238 5.03 -3.10 -35.84
CA ALA A 238 6.29 -3.63 -36.29
C ALA A 238 6.71 -4.90 -35.49
N THR A 239 7.99 -5.30 -35.63
CA THR A 239 8.46 -6.64 -35.27
C THR A 239 9.13 -6.67 -33.89
N ASN A 240 8.48 -7.33 -32.92
CA ASN A 240 8.82 -7.42 -31.48
C ASN A 240 8.38 -6.24 -30.58
N ASP A 241 7.55 -5.31 -31.06
CA ASP A 241 7.08 -4.11 -30.33
C ASP A 241 6.41 -4.43 -28.98
N SER A 242 5.93 -5.67 -28.83
CA SER A 242 5.33 -6.22 -27.61
C SER A 242 4.03 -5.52 -27.21
N PHE A 243 3.20 -5.18 -28.20
CA PHE A 243 1.84 -4.67 -28.00
C PHE A 243 1.01 -5.65 -27.16
N GLY A 244 0.39 -5.15 -26.09
CA GLY A 244 -0.29 -6.00 -25.10
C GLY A 244 0.61 -6.42 -23.93
N GLN A 245 1.80 -5.84 -23.77
CA GLN A 245 2.64 -6.07 -22.59
C GLN A 245 2.07 -5.38 -21.33
N ALA A 246 1.35 -4.27 -21.49
CA ALA A 246 0.57 -3.61 -20.43
C ALA A 246 -0.80 -3.19 -20.98
N LEU A 247 -1.80 -3.10 -20.10
CA LEU A 247 -3.21 -2.89 -20.46
C LEU A 247 -3.92 -2.04 -19.42
N ALA A 248 -4.93 -1.30 -19.86
CA ALA A 248 -6.01 -0.82 -19.00
C ALA A 248 -7.32 -0.77 -19.80
N ILE A 249 -8.47 -0.91 -19.12
CA ILE A 249 -9.78 -0.66 -19.72
C ILE A 249 -10.67 0.07 -18.71
N SER A 250 -11.33 1.15 -19.16
CA SER A 250 -12.21 1.98 -18.33
C SER A 250 -13.44 2.36 -19.18
N GLY A 251 -14.56 1.67 -18.92
CA GLY A 251 -15.83 1.87 -19.63
C GLY A 251 -15.74 1.64 -21.14
N PHE A 252 -15.55 2.73 -21.90
CA PHE A 252 -15.48 2.74 -23.37
C PHE A 252 -14.08 3.04 -23.93
N ILE A 253 -13.08 3.17 -23.07
CA ILE A 253 -11.68 3.43 -23.43
C ILE A 253 -10.84 2.22 -23.02
N ALA A 254 -10.01 1.72 -23.93
CA ALA A 254 -9.01 0.70 -23.67
C ALA A 254 -7.64 1.22 -24.09
N VAL A 255 -6.59 0.95 -23.32
CA VAL A 255 -5.23 1.43 -23.59
C VAL A 255 -4.27 0.26 -23.55
N VAL A 256 -3.41 0.17 -24.57
CA VAL A 256 -2.49 -0.96 -24.77
C VAL A 256 -1.06 -0.46 -24.92
N GLY A 257 -0.16 -0.93 -24.06
CA GLY A 257 1.27 -0.62 -24.10
C GLY A 257 2.05 -1.52 -25.07
N ALA A 258 2.99 -0.91 -25.80
CA ALA A 258 3.98 -1.56 -26.65
C ALA A 258 5.39 -1.03 -26.32
N PRO A 259 5.99 -1.42 -25.19
CA PRO A 259 7.21 -0.83 -24.65
C PRO A 259 8.49 -1.11 -25.46
N ARG A 260 8.41 -1.86 -26.57
CA ARG A 260 9.53 -2.08 -27.49
C ARG A 260 9.38 -1.41 -28.85
N ASP A 261 8.28 -0.70 -29.09
CA ASP A 261 8.11 0.15 -30.25
C ASP A 261 9.33 1.08 -30.44
N GLY A 262 9.78 1.18 -31.69
CA GLY A 262 11.08 1.69 -32.08
C GLY A 262 11.07 3.00 -32.88
N ASP A 263 9.89 3.59 -33.14
CA ASP A 263 9.71 4.72 -34.08
C ASP A 263 10.69 5.89 -33.88
N PHE A 264 10.99 6.24 -32.62
CA PHE A 264 11.86 7.38 -32.27
C PHE A 264 13.24 6.94 -31.75
N GLY A 265 13.50 5.63 -31.73
CA GLY A 265 14.71 5.00 -31.20
C GLY A 265 14.39 3.60 -30.65
N SER A 266 15.37 2.71 -30.60
CA SER A 266 15.11 1.32 -30.17
C SER A 266 14.48 1.26 -28.78
N ASN A 267 13.27 0.68 -28.69
CA ASN A 267 12.49 0.59 -27.45
C ASN A 267 12.24 1.96 -26.77
N THR A 268 11.92 3.01 -27.54
CA THR A 268 11.30 4.22 -26.97
C THR A 268 9.98 3.85 -26.28
N GLY A 269 9.22 2.95 -26.91
CA GLY A 269 7.90 2.51 -26.45
C GLY A 269 6.78 3.48 -26.82
N SER A 270 5.56 2.94 -26.91
CA SER A 270 4.33 3.65 -27.24
C SER A 270 3.16 3.07 -26.45
N ALA A 271 2.08 3.85 -26.31
CA ALA A 271 0.79 3.36 -25.85
C ALA A 271 -0.33 3.74 -26.82
N TYR A 272 -1.29 2.86 -27.05
CA TYR A 272 -2.33 3.01 -28.06
C TYR A 272 -3.69 3.06 -27.38
N VAL A 273 -4.50 4.07 -27.69
CA VAL A 273 -5.84 4.26 -27.14
C VAL A 273 -6.88 3.81 -28.16
N PHE A 274 -7.77 2.92 -27.72
CA PHE A 274 -8.91 2.41 -28.46
C PHE A 274 -10.21 2.85 -27.80
N GLU A 275 -11.19 3.25 -28.60
CA GLU A 275 -12.51 3.66 -28.12
C GLU A 275 -13.63 2.82 -28.74
N LEU A 276 -14.63 2.44 -27.94
CA LEU A 276 -15.77 1.66 -28.40
C LEU A 276 -16.78 2.53 -29.17
N MET A 277 -16.65 2.54 -30.49
CA MET A 277 -17.57 3.24 -31.39
C MET A 277 -18.75 2.33 -31.77
N GLY A 278 -19.78 2.34 -30.92
CA GLY A 278 -20.98 1.51 -31.08
C GLY A 278 -20.73 0.06 -30.67
N THR A 279 -20.27 -0.77 -31.60
CA THR A 279 -19.91 -2.19 -31.36
C THR A 279 -18.53 -2.54 -31.93
N THR A 280 -17.67 -1.55 -32.14
CA THR A 280 -16.33 -1.74 -32.72
C THR A 280 -15.34 -0.87 -31.98
N TRP A 281 -14.28 -1.48 -31.48
CA TRP A 281 -13.14 -0.77 -30.90
C TRP A 281 -12.28 -0.19 -32.03
N VAL A 282 -11.97 1.10 -31.94
CA VAL A 282 -11.25 1.87 -32.97
C VAL A 282 -10.07 2.58 -32.31
N GLU A 283 -8.87 2.44 -32.87
CA GLU A 283 -7.70 3.22 -32.44
C GLU A 283 -7.95 4.72 -32.68
N THR A 284 -7.89 5.53 -31.63
CA THR A 284 -8.10 6.99 -31.71
C THR A 284 -6.84 7.81 -31.44
N ALA A 285 -5.83 7.23 -30.77
CA ALA A 285 -4.53 7.87 -30.56
C ALA A 285 -3.38 6.86 -30.37
N LYS A 286 -2.20 7.22 -30.89
CA LYS A 286 -0.89 6.70 -30.45
C LYS A 286 -0.25 7.77 -29.54
N LEU A 287 0.15 7.37 -28.35
CA LEU A 287 0.73 8.21 -27.30
C LEU A 287 2.22 7.90 -27.13
N LEU A 288 2.98 8.94 -26.83
CA LEU A 288 4.43 8.96 -26.67
C LEU A 288 4.76 9.95 -25.55
N ALA A 289 5.79 9.66 -24.75
CA ALA A 289 6.35 10.62 -23.79
C ALA A 289 6.86 11.89 -24.48
N SER A 290 6.64 13.06 -23.89
CA SER A 290 7.15 14.34 -24.40
C SER A 290 8.68 14.42 -24.47
N ASP A 291 9.39 13.63 -23.66
CA ASP A 291 10.85 13.48 -23.61
C ASP A 291 11.35 12.11 -24.14
N ALA A 292 10.55 11.41 -24.96
CA ALA A 292 10.80 10.05 -25.46
C ALA A 292 12.27 9.75 -25.84
N GLY A 293 12.95 9.01 -24.96
CA GLY A 293 14.34 8.59 -25.10
C GLY A 293 14.48 7.13 -25.56
N ALA A 294 15.56 6.83 -26.27
CA ALA A 294 15.88 5.44 -26.63
C ALA A 294 16.01 4.56 -25.38
N SER A 295 15.47 3.35 -25.46
CA SER A 295 15.30 2.40 -24.34
C SER A 295 14.38 2.83 -23.19
N ALA A 296 13.63 3.94 -23.27
CA ALA A 296 12.77 4.41 -22.17
C ALA A 296 11.63 3.44 -21.79
N ALA A 297 11.20 2.58 -22.73
CA ALA A 297 10.14 1.59 -22.55
C ALA A 297 8.78 2.20 -22.13
N PHE A 298 8.39 3.33 -22.72
CA PHE A 298 7.06 3.94 -22.50
C PHE A 298 5.93 2.96 -22.88
N GLY A 299 4.90 2.86 -22.02
CA GLY A 299 3.90 1.80 -22.11
C GLY A 299 4.34 0.49 -21.44
N SER A 300 5.33 0.52 -20.54
CA SER A 300 5.75 -0.65 -19.74
C SER A 300 4.72 -1.03 -18.67
N ALA A 301 4.01 -0.03 -18.16
CA ALA A 301 2.83 -0.15 -17.31
C ALA A 301 1.79 0.88 -17.80
N VAL A 302 0.50 0.61 -17.58
CA VAL A 302 -0.61 1.49 -17.96
C VAL A 302 -1.72 1.32 -16.92
N THR A 303 -2.37 2.42 -16.53
CA THR A 303 -3.66 2.39 -15.83
C THR A 303 -4.55 3.55 -16.31
N ALA A 304 -5.87 3.41 -16.18
CA ALA A 304 -6.86 4.32 -16.76
C ALA A 304 -8.11 4.44 -15.89
N LYS A 305 -8.57 5.67 -15.69
CA LYS A 305 -9.85 5.97 -15.02
C LYS A 305 -10.55 7.09 -15.78
N ASP A 306 -11.72 6.79 -16.34
CA ASP A 306 -12.59 7.74 -17.03
C ASP A 306 -11.85 8.55 -18.14
N GLU A 307 -11.54 9.83 -17.92
CA GLU A 307 -10.84 10.71 -18.87
C GLU A 307 -9.36 10.96 -18.52
N THR A 308 -8.77 10.15 -17.63
CA THR A 308 -7.37 10.23 -17.18
C THR A 308 -6.63 8.90 -17.42
N LEU A 309 -5.45 8.97 -18.04
CA LEU A 309 -4.54 7.83 -18.25
C LEU A 309 -3.20 8.09 -17.55
N ILE A 310 -2.64 7.06 -16.92
CA ILE A 310 -1.27 7.08 -16.37
C ILE A 310 -0.45 6.00 -17.08
N ILE A 311 0.66 6.39 -17.71
CA ILE A 311 1.51 5.50 -18.51
C ILE A 311 2.94 5.50 -17.98
N GLY A 312 3.46 4.32 -17.68
CA GLY A 312 4.80 4.12 -17.15
C GLY A 312 5.86 3.97 -18.24
N ALA A 313 7.05 4.50 -17.96
CA ALA A 313 8.27 4.28 -18.73
C ALA A 313 9.40 4.00 -17.73
N MET A 314 9.53 2.73 -17.33
CA MET A 314 10.45 2.28 -16.26
C MET A 314 11.94 2.66 -16.49
N PHE A 315 12.33 2.98 -17.72
CA PHE A 315 13.70 3.37 -18.07
C PHE A 315 13.79 4.79 -18.66
N ALA A 316 12.78 5.65 -18.46
CA ALA A 316 12.86 7.06 -18.83
C ALA A 316 14.08 7.72 -18.18
N GLN A 317 14.87 8.39 -19.01
CA GLN A 317 16.13 8.99 -18.59
C GLN A 317 15.90 10.32 -17.87
N ASP A 318 16.79 10.65 -16.94
CA ASP A 318 16.98 12.02 -16.44
C ASP A 318 18.45 12.22 -16.04
N ALA A 319 18.99 13.41 -16.27
CA ALA A 319 20.38 13.82 -16.02
C ALA A 319 21.50 12.91 -16.61
N GLY A 320 21.17 11.86 -17.36
CA GLY A 320 22.08 10.82 -17.87
C GLY A 320 21.96 9.45 -17.16
N GLU A 321 21.09 9.34 -16.16
CA GLU A 321 20.68 8.12 -15.46
C GLU A 321 19.29 7.64 -15.93
N PHE A 322 18.82 6.50 -15.42
CA PHE A 322 17.57 5.84 -15.83
C PHE A 322 16.61 5.61 -14.64
N PRO A 323 16.14 6.67 -13.94
CA PRO A 323 15.24 6.51 -12.79
C PRO A 323 13.87 5.93 -13.19
N GLY A 324 13.40 6.19 -14.41
CA GLY A 324 12.03 5.96 -14.81
C GLY A 324 11.15 7.20 -14.63
N ALA A 325 9.92 7.10 -15.11
CA ALA A 325 8.88 8.13 -15.02
C ALA A 325 7.49 7.51 -15.25
N ALA A 326 6.46 8.20 -14.76
CA ALA A 326 5.08 7.99 -15.16
C ALA A 326 4.53 9.28 -15.79
N TYR A 327 3.64 9.17 -16.78
CA TYR A 327 3.13 10.30 -17.56
C TYR A 327 1.62 10.33 -17.50
N VAL A 328 1.07 11.50 -17.21
CA VAL A 328 -0.36 11.75 -17.04
C VAL A 328 -0.91 12.31 -18.35
N PHE A 329 -1.90 11.64 -18.94
CA PHE A 329 -2.62 12.12 -20.11
C PHE A 329 -4.08 12.37 -19.73
N GLU A 330 -4.54 13.61 -19.90
CA GLU A 330 -5.92 14.02 -19.65
C GLU A 330 -6.65 14.24 -20.98
N ARG A 331 -7.92 13.85 -21.06
CA ARG A 331 -8.72 14.02 -22.28
C ARG A 331 -9.21 15.46 -22.44
N THR A 332 -8.83 16.09 -23.55
CA THR A 332 -9.37 17.40 -23.98
C THR A 332 -10.23 17.20 -25.22
N GLY A 333 -11.49 16.80 -25.01
CA GLY A 333 -12.45 16.52 -26.09
C GLY A 333 -12.12 15.24 -26.85
N THR A 334 -11.49 15.35 -28.02
CA THR A 334 -11.09 14.18 -28.84
C THR A 334 -9.57 14.01 -28.92
N VAL A 335 -8.81 14.66 -28.03
CA VAL A 335 -7.35 14.64 -28.01
C VAL A 335 -6.88 14.35 -26.59
N TRP A 336 -5.93 13.44 -26.45
CA TRP A 336 -5.21 13.18 -25.21
C TRP A 336 -4.02 14.12 -25.11
N VAL A 337 -3.85 14.78 -23.96
CA VAL A 337 -2.79 15.78 -23.74
C VAL A 337 -1.97 15.35 -22.54
N GLU A 338 -0.66 15.24 -22.71
CA GLU A 338 0.26 15.06 -21.57
C GLU A 338 0.20 16.32 -20.68
N THR A 339 -0.27 16.18 -19.46
CA THR A 339 -0.42 17.29 -18.50
C THR A 339 0.69 17.32 -17.46
N GLN A 340 1.30 16.17 -17.16
CA GLN A 340 2.32 16.04 -16.12
C GLN A 340 3.24 14.84 -16.37
N GLN A 341 4.53 15.03 -16.10
CA GLN A 341 5.47 13.94 -15.86
C GLN A 341 5.67 13.79 -14.35
N ILE A 342 5.54 12.57 -13.85
CA ILE A 342 5.75 12.17 -12.45
C ILE A 342 7.05 11.37 -12.38
N ARG A 343 7.86 11.63 -11.36
CA ARG A 343 9.11 10.93 -11.04
C ARG A 343 9.20 10.80 -9.51
N ALA A 344 9.92 9.79 -9.02
CA ALA A 344 10.20 9.61 -7.60
C ALA A 344 10.80 10.87 -6.96
N SER A 345 10.35 11.22 -5.75
CA SER A 345 10.98 12.27 -4.94
C SER A 345 12.35 11.88 -4.37
N THR A 346 12.60 10.57 -4.19
CA THR A 346 13.85 10.05 -3.61
C THR A 346 14.61 9.10 -4.55
N GLY A 347 15.81 8.69 -4.13
CA GLY A 347 16.75 7.89 -4.92
C GLY A 347 17.39 8.64 -6.11
N PHE A 348 18.48 8.09 -6.65
CA PHE A 348 19.11 8.54 -7.89
C PHE A 348 19.76 7.32 -8.59
N GLY A 349 19.84 7.34 -9.93
CA GLY A 349 20.33 6.21 -10.73
C GLY A 349 19.18 5.39 -11.33
N PHE A 350 19.36 4.08 -11.43
CA PHE A 350 18.32 3.14 -11.86
C PHE A 350 17.33 2.87 -10.72
N GLN A 351 16.02 3.08 -10.95
CA GLN A 351 14.98 2.79 -9.96
C GLN A 351 13.79 1.97 -10.50
N GLU A 352 13.59 1.93 -11.82
CA GLU A 352 12.43 1.31 -12.47
C GLU A 352 11.09 1.96 -12.07
N PHE A 353 11.08 3.26 -11.73
CA PHE A 353 9.88 4.02 -11.38
C PHE A 353 8.89 4.06 -12.55
N GLY A 354 7.62 3.73 -12.29
CA GLY A 354 6.63 3.50 -13.34
C GLY A 354 6.69 2.09 -13.93
N GLY A 355 7.41 1.16 -13.27
CA GLY A 355 7.40 -0.26 -13.61
C GLY A 355 6.11 -0.98 -13.24
N SER A 356 5.39 -0.48 -12.23
CA SER A 356 4.02 -0.87 -11.88
C SER A 356 3.19 0.35 -11.50
N LEU A 357 1.88 0.31 -11.76
CA LEU A 357 0.93 1.41 -11.57
C LEU A 357 -0.43 0.86 -11.11
N ALA A 358 -1.06 1.50 -10.12
CA ALA A 358 -2.44 1.24 -9.73
C ALA A 358 -3.17 2.55 -9.41
N LEU A 359 -4.46 2.64 -9.73
CA LEU A 359 -5.22 3.90 -9.73
C LEU A 359 -6.63 3.67 -9.20
N TYR A 360 -6.95 4.29 -8.06
CA TYR A 360 -8.27 4.25 -7.44
C TYR A 360 -8.82 5.68 -7.33
N PHE A 361 -9.67 6.06 -8.28
CA PHE A 361 -10.21 7.42 -8.42
C PHE A 361 -9.10 8.48 -8.45
N ASP A 362 -9.01 9.31 -7.42
CA ASP A 362 -8.04 10.42 -7.30
C ASP A 362 -6.77 10.03 -6.51
N ARG A 363 -6.53 8.73 -6.28
CA ARG A 363 -5.30 8.18 -5.65
C ARG A 363 -4.56 7.22 -6.59
N LEU A 364 -3.26 7.44 -6.76
CA LEU A 364 -2.35 6.71 -7.66
C LEU A 364 -1.18 6.14 -6.87
N VAL A 365 -0.85 4.86 -7.07
CA VAL A 365 0.35 4.21 -6.53
C VAL A 365 1.29 3.84 -7.67
N VAL A 366 2.58 4.20 -7.54
CA VAL A 366 3.63 3.95 -8.54
C VAL A 366 4.77 3.15 -7.93
N GLY A 367 5.07 1.97 -8.48
CA GLY A 367 6.19 1.14 -8.03
C GLY A 367 7.53 1.52 -8.65
N ALA A 368 8.60 1.34 -7.87
CA ALA A 368 10.00 1.54 -8.25
C ALA A 368 10.89 0.41 -7.68
N PRO A 369 10.85 -0.81 -8.25
CA PRO A 369 11.46 -2.00 -7.67
C PRO A 369 12.99 -2.01 -7.55
N ALA A 370 13.70 -1.08 -8.20
CA ALA A 370 15.16 -1.02 -8.18
C ALA A 370 15.75 0.09 -7.28
N VAL A 371 14.94 0.79 -6.46
CA VAL A 371 15.45 1.81 -5.53
C VAL A 371 16.53 1.24 -4.61
N SER A 372 17.65 1.96 -4.55
CA SER A 372 18.90 1.55 -3.91
C SER A 372 19.12 2.23 -2.57
N PHE A 373 19.21 1.44 -1.49
CA PHE A 373 19.44 1.90 -0.13
C PHE A 373 20.87 1.54 0.36
N PRO A 374 21.35 2.13 1.49
CA PRO A 374 22.60 1.76 2.16
C PRO A 374 22.64 0.34 2.75
N GLY A 375 22.50 -0.67 1.89
CA GLY A 375 22.44 -2.10 2.21
C GLY A 375 22.19 -2.95 0.96
N GLY A 376 21.43 -2.42 -0.01
CA GLY A 376 21.15 -3.03 -1.31
C GLY A 376 19.95 -2.39 -2.00
N THR A 377 19.55 -2.92 -3.15
CA THR A 377 18.30 -2.59 -3.83
C THR A 377 17.13 -3.28 -3.12
N SER A 378 16.31 -2.51 -2.39
CA SER A 378 15.07 -3.05 -1.79
C SER A 378 13.84 -2.71 -2.63
N GLY A 379 13.87 -1.58 -3.34
CA GLY A 379 12.70 -1.02 -4.03
C GLY A 379 11.80 -0.18 -3.12
N SER A 380 10.97 0.68 -3.73
CA SER A 380 9.97 1.55 -3.08
C SER A 380 8.66 1.54 -3.87
N ALA A 381 7.59 2.07 -3.26
CA ALA A 381 6.39 2.50 -3.96
C ALA A 381 6.01 3.91 -3.50
N TYR A 382 5.37 4.70 -4.36
CA TYR A 382 5.07 6.12 -4.10
C TYR A 382 3.58 6.36 -4.28
N VAL A 383 2.95 7.05 -3.32
CA VAL A 383 1.52 7.36 -3.31
C VAL A 383 1.32 8.82 -3.69
N PHE A 384 0.43 9.05 -4.65
CA PHE A 384 0.06 10.37 -5.15
C PHE A 384 -1.45 10.59 -5.04
N GLU A 385 -1.85 11.81 -4.70
CA GLU A 385 -3.25 12.24 -4.76
C GLU A 385 -3.44 13.37 -5.76
N ARG A 386 -4.65 13.46 -6.34
CA ARG A 386 -4.96 14.40 -7.41
C ARG A 386 -5.51 15.72 -6.89
N GLU A 387 -4.64 16.72 -6.82
CA GLU A 387 -5.01 18.09 -6.52
C GLU A 387 -5.45 18.88 -7.78
N ALA A 388 -5.97 20.09 -7.56
CA ALA A 388 -6.12 21.10 -8.61
C ALA A 388 -4.78 21.50 -9.30
N SER A 389 -3.65 21.12 -8.70
CA SER A 389 -2.28 21.28 -9.21
C SER A 389 -1.86 20.19 -10.22
N GLY A 390 -2.60 19.08 -10.29
CA GLY A 390 -2.12 17.79 -10.81
C GLY A 390 -1.89 16.79 -9.67
N TRP A 391 -1.21 15.70 -9.97
CA TRP A 391 -0.86 14.66 -9.00
C TRP A 391 0.28 15.10 -8.09
N VAL A 392 0.08 15.03 -6.78
CA VAL A 392 1.04 15.43 -5.74
C VAL A 392 1.43 14.21 -4.93
N GLU A 393 2.73 14.00 -4.71
CA GLU A 393 3.23 12.90 -3.89
C GLU A 393 2.90 13.18 -2.42
N ILE A 394 2.19 12.26 -1.76
CA ILE A 394 1.86 12.35 -0.34
C ILE A 394 2.78 11.49 0.53
N GLN A 395 3.28 10.36 0.00
CA GLN A 395 4.03 9.38 0.79
C GLN A 395 4.93 8.50 -0.08
N GLU A 396 6.14 8.19 0.41
CA GLU A 396 6.92 7.04 -0.07
C GLU A 396 6.69 5.86 0.89
N LEU A 397 6.34 4.70 0.33
CA LEU A 397 6.20 3.41 0.99
C LEU A 397 7.48 2.56 0.79
N GLN A 398 7.92 1.90 1.87
CA GLN A 398 9.12 1.06 1.91
C GLN A 398 8.85 -0.17 2.81
N SER A 399 9.59 -1.26 2.62
CA SER A 399 9.60 -2.34 3.63
C SER A 399 10.21 -1.82 4.94
N ILE A 400 9.59 -2.14 6.08
CA ILE A 400 10.10 -1.82 7.44
C ILE A 400 11.51 -2.39 7.65
N VAL A 401 11.80 -3.54 7.03
CA VAL A 401 13.11 -4.21 7.10
C VAL A 401 13.62 -4.41 5.67
N PRO A 402 14.17 -3.37 5.02
CA PRO A 402 14.53 -3.43 3.61
C PRO A 402 15.74 -4.36 3.40
N LEU A 403 15.54 -5.49 2.72
CA LEU A 403 16.58 -6.46 2.40
C LEU A 403 17.08 -6.30 0.95
N ALA A 404 18.32 -6.76 0.73
CA ALA A 404 19.03 -6.57 -0.53
C ALA A 404 18.58 -7.57 -1.62
N GLY A 405 17.70 -7.13 -2.51
CA GLY A 405 17.23 -7.88 -3.67
C GLY A 405 15.71 -8.09 -3.74
N ASP A 406 14.96 -7.62 -2.74
CA ASP A 406 13.56 -7.95 -2.48
C ASP A 406 12.55 -7.47 -3.53
N VAL A 407 12.90 -6.39 -4.24
CA VAL A 407 12.12 -5.71 -5.29
C VAL A 407 10.69 -5.33 -4.84
N PHE A 408 10.59 -4.74 -3.66
CA PHE A 408 9.39 -4.05 -3.18
C PHE A 408 8.93 -2.99 -4.20
N GLY A 409 7.65 -2.97 -4.55
CA GLY A 409 7.11 -2.14 -5.63
C GLY A 409 7.12 -2.83 -7.01
N TRP A 410 7.52 -4.10 -7.08
CA TRP A 410 7.39 -4.91 -8.31
C TRP A 410 5.94 -4.98 -8.81
N ALA A 411 4.99 -5.12 -7.89
CA ALA A 411 3.57 -4.97 -8.12
C ALA A 411 3.00 -4.03 -7.05
N VAL A 412 2.01 -3.23 -7.42
CA VAL A 412 1.25 -2.36 -6.53
C VAL A 412 -0.24 -2.49 -6.84
N SER A 413 -1.09 -2.33 -5.84
CA SER A 413 -2.55 -2.33 -5.99
C SER A 413 -3.18 -1.43 -4.92
N VAL A 414 -4.31 -0.78 -5.21
CA VAL A 414 -4.98 0.15 -4.28
C VAL A 414 -6.48 0.08 -4.43
N SER A 415 -7.20 0.03 -3.31
CA SER A 415 -8.67 0.13 -3.24
C SER A 415 -9.07 0.94 -2.01
N GLY A 416 -9.46 2.19 -2.24
CA GLY A 416 -9.68 3.15 -1.16
C GLY A 416 -8.37 3.44 -0.43
N ASP A 417 -8.34 3.03 0.82
CA ASP A 417 -7.24 3.27 1.76
C ASP A 417 -6.28 2.09 1.90
N ASP A 418 -6.72 0.87 1.58
CA ASP A 418 -5.84 -0.29 1.49
C ASP A 418 -4.93 -0.21 0.24
N VAL A 419 -3.61 -0.21 0.47
CA VAL A 419 -2.57 -0.36 -0.55
C VAL A 419 -1.79 -1.64 -0.32
N LEU A 420 -1.66 -2.46 -1.36
CA LEU A 420 -0.85 -3.68 -1.35
C LEU A 420 0.38 -3.50 -2.23
N VAL A 421 1.57 -3.82 -1.68
CA VAL A 421 2.85 -3.74 -2.39
C VAL A 421 3.56 -5.09 -2.37
N GLY A 422 3.93 -5.58 -3.55
CA GLY A 422 4.54 -6.89 -3.75
C GLY A 422 6.07 -6.81 -3.74
N ALA A 423 6.69 -7.74 -3.02
CA ALA A 423 8.13 -7.93 -2.96
C ALA A 423 8.46 -9.42 -3.26
N PRO A 424 8.34 -9.88 -4.52
CA PRO A 424 8.44 -11.30 -4.90
C PRO A 424 9.85 -11.91 -4.79
N GLN A 425 10.82 -11.21 -4.23
CA GLN A 425 12.14 -11.77 -3.92
C GLN A 425 12.49 -11.73 -2.43
N SER A 426 11.60 -11.25 -1.56
CA SER A 426 11.81 -11.17 -0.12
C SER A 426 12.02 -12.51 0.58
N VAL A 427 12.72 -12.42 1.72
CA VAL A 427 12.95 -13.54 2.63
C VAL A 427 11.79 -13.70 3.60
N TRP A 428 11.08 -14.82 3.55
CA TRP A 428 10.09 -15.22 4.55
C TRP A 428 10.49 -16.54 5.22
N SER A 429 10.43 -16.57 6.55
CA SER A 429 10.84 -17.70 7.43
C SER A 429 12.23 -18.32 7.17
N GLY A 430 13.12 -17.61 6.46
CA GLY A 430 14.46 -18.08 6.08
C GLY A 430 14.55 -18.70 4.66
N SER A 431 13.50 -18.56 3.86
CA SER A 431 13.40 -18.96 2.45
C SER A 431 13.03 -17.75 1.58
N LEU A 432 13.01 -17.87 0.24
CA LEU A 432 12.76 -16.76 -0.70
C LEU A 432 11.41 -16.90 -1.49
N PRO A 433 10.24 -17.03 -0.85
CA PRO A 433 8.96 -17.15 -1.55
C PRO A 433 8.52 -15.82 -2.18
N GLY A 434 8.91 -14.69 -1.58
CA GLY A 434 8.27 -13.39 -1.80
C GLY A 434 7.19 -13.10 -0.77
N VAL A 435 6.91 -11.81 -0.54
CA VAL A 435 5.90 -11.32 0.42
C VAL A 435 5.04 -10.22 -0.21
N VAL A 436 3.96 -9.88 0.49
CA VAL A 436 3.15 -8.68 0.26
C VAL A 436 3.14 -7.86 1.54
N HIS A 437 3.33 -6.55 1.39
CA HIS A 437 3.14 -5.57 2.45
C HIS A 437 1.80 -4.86 2.22
N ALA A 438 0.98 -4.76 3.27
CA ALA A 438 -0.27 -4.02 3.27
C ALA A 438 -0.13 -2.73 4.09
N TYR A 439 -0.69 -1.65 3.56
CA TYR A 439 -0.74 -0.32 4.17
C TYR A 439 -2.18 0.17 4.20
N ASP A 440 -2.56 0.90 5.24
CA ASP A 440 -3.90 1.49 5.43
C ASP A 440 -3.77 3.02 5.50
N LEU A 441 -3.88 3.69 4.36
CA LEU A 441 -3.62 5.13 4.19
C LEU A 441 -4.68 6.04 4.84
N GLY A 442 -5.82 5.45 5.21
CA GLY A 442 -6.93 6.05 5.92
C GLY A 442 -7.21 5.28 7.20
N GLY A 443 -6.12 4.84 7.86
CA GLY A 443 -6.16 4.21 9.17
C GLY A 443 -6.85 5.09 10.23
N PRO A 444 -6.96 4.63 11.48
CA PRO A 444 -7.61 5.40 12.54
C PRO A 444 -7.07 6.83 12.58
N ASP A 445 -7.97 7.82 12.52
CA ASP A 445 -7.70 9.24 12.77
C ASP A 445 -8.51 9.57 14.03
N CYS A 446 -7.91 9.32 15.18
CA CYS A 446 -8.66 9.19 16.43
C CYS A 446 -8.88 10.54 17.14
N ASP A 447 -7.98 11.51 16.94
CA ASP A 447 -8.13 12.89 17.40
C ASP A 447 -8.85 13.80 16.38
N LEU A 448 -9.12 13.27 15.18
CA LEU A 448 -9.82 13.91 14.06
C LEU A 448 -9.07 15.11 13.48
N ASN A 449 -7.74 15.02 13.42
CA ASN A 449 -6.88 16.05 12.85
C ASN A 449 -6.73 15.95 11.31
N GLY A 450 -7.03 14.78 10.73
CA GLY A 450 -6.91 14.51 9.29
C GLY A 450 -5.60 13.83 8.86
N ILE A 451 -4.83 13.32 9.82
CA ILE A 451 -3.65 12.45 9.67
C ILE A 451 -4.03 11.12 10.36
N ALA A 452 -3.54 9.99 9.86
CA ALA A 452 -3.76 8.70 10.53
C ALA A 452 -2.84 8.56 11.75
N ASP A 453 -3.34 7.94 12.83
CA ASP A 453 -2.64 7.67 14.09
C ASP A 453 -1.23 7.10 13.86
N CYS A 454 -1.11 6.16 12.92
CA CYS A 454 0.15 5.51 12.54
C CYS A 454 1.17 6.44 11.86
N GLU A 455 0.74 7.57 11.29
CA GLU A 455 1.64 8.63 10.83
C GLU A 455 2.03 9.59 11.95
N ASP A 456 1.08 9.98 12.81
CA ASP A 456 1.36 10.83 13.97
C ASP A 456 2.29 10.14 14.98
N ILE A 457 2.09 8.86 15.27
CA ILE A 457 2.97 8.03 16.11
C ILE A 457 4.39 7.95 15.53
N ALA A 458 4.56 7.92 14.20
CA ALA A 458 5.88 7.91 13.59
C ALA A 458 6.57 9.28 13.61
N ASN A 459 5.78 10.37 13.47
CA ASN A 459 6.25 11.75 13.58
C ASN A 459 6.63 12.11 15.02
N GLU A 460 5.83 11.68 16.00
CA GLU A 460 6.08 11.83 17.43
C GLU A 460 5.86 10.49 18.18
N PRO A 461 6.91 9.63 18.29
CA PRO A 461 6.85 8.34 19.02
C PRO A 461 6.69 8.44 20.55
N SER A 462 6.24 9.60 21.05
CA SER A 462 5.73 9.81 22.41
C SER A 462 4.21 9.97 22.45
N LEU A 463 3.52 9.76 21.32
CA LEU A 463 2.06 9.63 21.23
C LEU A 463 1.58 8.18 21.43
N ASP A 464 2.45 7.18 21.27
CA ASP A 464 2.21 5.76 21.58
C ASP A 464 3.26 5.33 22.61
N SER A 465 2.95 5.48 23.90
CA SER A 465 3.92 5.28 24.98
C SER A 465 4.10 3.82 25.39
N ASP A 466 3.15 2.93 25.04
CA ASP A 466 3.23 1.50 25.35
C ASP A 466 3.63 0.62 24.14
N GLY A 467 3.57 1.17 22.92
CA GLY A 467 3.99 0.55 21.67
C GLY A 467 2.90 -0.29 21.00
N ASN A 468 1.62 0.04 21.20
CA ASN A 468 0.48 -0.74 20.69
C ASN A 468 -0.03 -0.32 19.30
N GLY A 469 0.39 0.85 18.78
CA GLY A 469 -0.01 1.35 17.47
C GLY A 469 -1.26 2.24 17.45
N LEU A 470 -1.72 2.71 18.60
CA LEU A 470 -2.77 3.73 18.77
C LEU A 470 -2.21 4.94 19.52
N ILE A 471 -2.80 6.13 19.34
CA ILE A 471 -2.41 7.30 20.12
C ILE A 471 -2.96 7.16 21.56
N ASP A 472 -2.09 7.23 22.57
CA ASP A 472 -2.38 7.18 24.01
C ASP A 472 -3.61 8.02 24.39
N SER A 473 -3.72 9.22 23.80
CA SER A 473 -4.78 10.20 24.11
C SER A 473 -6.18 9.76 23.68
N CYS A 474 -6.27 8.83 22.72
CA CYS A 474 -7.52 8.30 22.18
C CYS A 474 -7.99 7.02 22.87
N GLU A 475 -7.10 6.32 23.57
CA GLU A 475 -7.48 5.26 24.51
C GLU A 475 -8.23 5.81 25.74
N CYS A 476 -8.15 7.13 25.98
CA CYS A 476 -8.70 7.81 27.16
C CYS A 476 -10.23 7.97 27.14
N ALA A 477 -10.95 6.85 27.11
CA ALA A 477 -12.41 6.82 27.13
C ALA A 477 -13.03 7.28 28.47
N ILE A 478 -14.10 8.08 28.37
CA ILE A 478 -14.93 8.53 29.49
C ILE A 478 -16.42 8.25 29.21
N GLU A 479 -17.02 7.32 29.96
CA GLU A 479 -18.43 6.92 29.81
C GLU A 479 -19.27 7.29 31.05
N LEU A 480 -20.43 7.89 30.84
CA LEU A 480 -21.41 8.14 31.90
C LEU A 480 -22.45 7.01 31.93
N TYR A 481 -22.38 6.15 32.95
CA TYR A 481 -23.26 5.01 33.14
C TYR A 481 -24.10 5.13 34.43
N CYS A 482 -25.07 4.22 34.60
CA CYS A 482 -26.03 4.20 35.72
C CYS A 482 -26.98 5.42 35.75
N LYS A 483 -28.13 5.31 36.43
CA LYS A 483 -29.16 6.36 36.44
C LYS A 483 -29.10 7.23 37.68
N SER A 484 -28.94 8.54 37.48
CA SER A 484 -29.15 9.54 38.53
C SER A 484 -30.65 9.69 38.86
N VAL A 485 -30.97 9.86 40.14
CA VAL A 485 -32.35 10.06 40.61
C VAL A 485 -32.56 11.53 40.97
N VAL A 486 -33.78 12.05 40.72
CA VAL A 486 -34.17 13.42 41.06
C VAL A 486 -34.01 13.67 42.56
N ASN A 487 -33.40 14.80 42.91
CA ASN A 487 -33.18 15.23 44.30
C ASN A 487 -34.08 16.43 44.67
N SER A 488 -33.94 16.97 45.88
CA SER A 488 -34.79 18.07 46.39
C SER A 488 -34.71 19.39 45.62
N THR A 489 -33.74 19.56 44.72
CA THR A 489 -33.71 20.70 43.78
C THR A 489 -34.76 20.58 42.65
N GLY A 490 -35.37 19.40 42.47
CA GLY A 490 -36.29 19.08 41.38
C GLY A 490 -35.61 18.51 40.13
N LEU A 491 -34.28 18.35 40.15
CA LEU A 491 -33.47 17.73 39.10
C LEU A 491 -32.53 16.66 39.69
N PRO A 492 -32.01 15.72 38.90
CA PRO A 492 -30.92 14.86 39.34
C PRO A 492 -29.58 15.61 39.39
N ALA A 493 -28.68 15.22 40.30
CA ALA A 493 -27.31 15.71 40.29
C ALA A 493 -26.49 15.03 39.18
N ALA A 494 -25.61 15.80 38.52
CA ALA A 494 -24.75 15.36 37.43
C ALA A 494 -23.28 15.38 37.84
N ILE A 495 -22.56 14.30 37.53
CA ILE A 495 -21.09 14.16 37.68
C ILE A 495 -20.42 14.36 36.32
N GLY A 496 -19.17 14.83 36.33
CA GLY A 496 -18.28 14.87 35.16
C GLY A 496 -16.84 15.07 35.61
N ALA A 497 -15.90 15.18 34.67
CA ALA A 497 -14.50 15.47 34.97
C ALA A 497 -13.89 16.47 33.97
N THR A 498 -12.78 17.10 34.36
CA THR A 498 -12.02 18.08 33.58
C THR A 498 -10.54 18.00 33.93
N GLY A 499 -9.64 18.16 32.96
CA GLY A 499 -8.20 17.86 33.10
C GLY A 499 -7.83 16.67 32.21
N SER A 500 -6.63 16.14 32.36
CA SER A 500 -6.14 14.98 31.61
C SER A 500 -6.51 13.65 32.27
N PHE A 501 -6.54 12.59 31.47
CA PHE A 501 -6.67 11.20 31.90
C PHE A 501 -5.31 10.47 31.99
N SER A 502 -4.21 11.16 31.65
CA SER A 502 -2.83 10.72 31.90
C SER A 502 -2.50 10.81 33.39
N LEU A 503 -1.92 9.74 33.95
CA LEU A 503 -1.46 9.74 35.35
C LEU A 503 -0.22 10.60 35.56
N ALA A 504 0.63 10.74 34.54
CA ALA A 504 1.82 11.59 34.58
C ALA A 504 1.49 13.09 34.75
N GLN A 505 0.32 13.55 34.29
CA GLN A 505 -0.10 14.96 34.40
C GLN A 505 -0.73 15.32 35.76
N ASN A 506 -1.40 14.35 36.42
CA ASN A 506 -1.94 14.47 37.78
C ASN A 506 -2.84 15.72 38.02
N ASP A 507 -3.66 16.10 37.03
CA ASP A 507 -4.50 17.32 37.05
C ASP A 507 -6.02 17.04 37.03
N LEU A 508 -6.44 15.77 36.90
CA LEU A 508 -7.85 15.38 36.78
C LEU A 508 -8.69 15.92 37.95
N THR A 509 -9.61 16.81 37.61
CA THR A 509 -10.58 17.38 38.54
C THR A 509 -11.94 16.77 38.30
N LEU A 510 -12.41 15.96 39.25
CA LEU A 510 -13.80 15.51 39.32
C LEU A 510 -14.71 16.70 39.63
N THR A 511 -15.87 16.75 39.00
CA THR A 511 -16.85 17.83 39.12
C THR A 511 -18.25 17.27 39.37
N VAL A 512 -19.08 18.03 40.10
CA VAL A 512 -20.47 17.67 40.33
C VAL A 512 -21.34 18.92 40.44
N SER A 513 -22.55 18.85 39.90
CA SER A 513 -23.54 19.94 39.85
C SER A 513 -24.97 19.46 40.14
N GLY A 514 -25.88 20.38 40.40
CA GLY A 514 -27.28 20.06 40.74
C GLY A 514 -27.46 19.57 42.19
N LEU A 515 -26.53 19.90 43.09
CA LEU A 515 -26.57 19.49 44.49
C LEU A 515 -27.48 20.40 45.34
N PRO A 516 -28.16 19.87 46.37
CA PRO A 516 -28.79 20.68 47.40
C PRO A 516 -27.78 21.62 48.09
N LEU A 517 -28.17 22.87 48.32
CA LEU A 517 -27.26 23.92 48.78
C LEU A 517 -26.77 23.73 50.23
N GLN A 518 -25.54 24.16 50.49
CA GLN A 518 -24.86 24.11 51.80
C GLN A 518 -24.80 22.70 52.41
N GLN A 519 -24.88 21.65 51.58
CA GLN A 519 -24.70 20.26 51.96
C GLN A 519 -23.25 19.80 51.74
N PHE A 520 -22.94 18.62 52.29
CA PHE A 520 -21.67 17.93 52.05
C PHE A 520 -21.93 16.66 51.23
N GLY A 521 -20.98 16.33 50.38
CA GLY A 521 -20.90 15.04 49.69
C GLY A 521 -19.48 14.49 49.65
N ILE A 522 -19.33 13.30 49.08
CA ILE A 522 -18.11 12.51 49.04
C ILE A 522 -18.00 11.89 47.65
N PHE A 523 -16.90 12.14 46.93
CA PHE A 523 -16.51 11.35 45.77
C PHE A 523 -15.96 10.00 46.25
N PHE A 524 -16.33 8.92 45.56
CA PHE A 524 -15.82 7.58 45.82
C PHE A 524 -15.63 6.83 44.50
N TYR A 525 -14.70 5.87 44.50
CA TYR A 525 -14.24 5.22 43.27
C TYR A 525 -13.86 3.75 43.49
N GLY A 526 -13.83 2.98 42.39
CA GLY A 526 -13.55 1.54 42.40
C GLY A 526 -13.63 0.91 41.00
N MET A 527 -12.98 -0.24 40.82
CA MET A 527 -12.89 -0.94 39.52
C MET A 527 -14.19 -1.65 39.10
N HIS A 528 -15.08 -2.01 40.04
CA HIS A 528 -16.20 -2.91 39.77
C HIS A 528 -17.56 -2.21 39.80
N GLN A 529 -18.32 -2.30 38.70
CA GLN A 529 -19.66 -1.72 38.58
C GLN A 529 -20.72 -2.56 39.31
N THR A 530 -21.87 -1.92 39.60
CA THR A 530 -23.12 -2.59 40.02
C THR A 530 -24.30 -1.64 39.76
N GLU A 531 -25.53 -2.04 40.08
CA GLU A 531 -26.66 -1.09 40.21
C GLU A 531 -27.57 -1.55 41.36
N LEU A 532 -27.45 -0.90 42.53
CA LEU A 532 -28.15 -1.29 43.77
C LEU A 532 -28.85 -0.09 44.42
N PRO A 533 -30.14 -0.18 44.79
CA PRO A 533 -30.82 0.88 45.54
C PRO A 533 -30.11 1.23 46.86
N PHE A 534 -29.75 2.49 47.04
CA PHE A 534 -29.00 2.96 48.20
C PHE A 534 -29.40 4.41 48.58
N GLY A 535 -30.06 4.55 49.73
CA GLY A 535 -30.70 5.80 50.12
C GLY A 535 -31.82 6.15 49.14
N ASP A 536 -31.82 7.39 48.66
CA ASP A 536 -32.80 7.92 47.71
C ASP A 536 -32.32 7.80 46.23
N GLY A 537 -31.22 7.07 45.99
CA GLY A 537 -30.60 6.88 44.68
C GLY A 537 -30.09 5.46 44.43
N LEU A 538 -29.16 5.33 43.48
CA LEU A 538 -28.50 4.07 43.11
C LEU A 538 -27.02 4.13 43.46
N LEU A 539 -26.50 3.10 44.15
CA LEU A 539 -25.07 2.84 44.25
C LEU A 539 -24.64 2.03 43.01
N CYS A 540 -23.73 2.60 42.24
CA CYS A 540 -23.36 2.09 40.91
C CYS A 540 -21.97 1.40 40.89
N LEU A 541 -21.33 1.31 42.06
CA LEU A 541 -20.03 0.68 42.28
C LEU A 541 -20.16 -0.41 43.35
N SER A 542 -19.34 -1.46 43.25
CA SER A 542 -19.23 -2.54 44.23
C SER A 542 -17.82 -2.62 44.83
N ASN A 543 -17.65 -3.43 45.88
CA ASN A 543 -16.41 -3.48 46.65
C ASN A 543 -15.22 -4.04 45.82
N PRO A 544 -14.00 -3.49 45.98
CA PRO A 544 -13.62 -2.44 46.93
C PRO A 544 -14.05 -1.03 46.48
N ILE A 545 -14.49 -0.21 47.45
CA ILE A 545 -14.91 1.18 47.22
C ILE A 545 -14.05 2.11 48.10
N PHE A 546 -13.27 2.97 47.46
CA PHE A 546 -12.38 3.93 48.09
C PHE A 546 -13.04 5.31 48.15
N ARG A 547 -12.78 6.06 49.22
CA ARG A 547 -13.49 7.33 49.50
C ARG A 547 -12.51 8.48 49.60
N LEU A 548 -12.82 9.55 48.88
CA LEU A 548 -12.06 10.80 48.89
C LEU A 548 -12.56 11.72 50.02
N SER A 549 -11.86 12.83 50.26
CA SER A 549 -12.23 13.74 51.36
C SER A 549 -13.58 14.43 51.11
N PRO A 550 -14.43 14.65 52.14
CA PRO A 550 -15.74 15.28 51.95
C PRO A 550 -15.64 16.73 51.45
N VAL A 551 -16.47 17.09 50.48
CA VAL A 551 -16.51 18.42 49.86
C VAL A 551 -17.88 19.10 50.03
N PRO A 552 -17.94 20.43 50.24
CA PRO A 552 -19.19 21.18 50.37
C PRO A 552 -19.76 21.61 49.01
N SER A 553 -21.08 21.53 48.84
CA SER A 553 -21.81 21.99 47.63
C SER A 553 -21.91 23.53 47.48
N GLY A 554 -21.35 24.27 48.44
CA GLY A 554 -21.30 25.72 48.46
C GLY A 554 -22.69 26.38 48.47
N GLN A 555 -22.78 27.56 47.87
CA GLN A 555 -24.04 28.30 47.66
C GLN A 555 -24.61 28.10 46.24
N THR A 556 -23.89 27.38 45.39
CA THR A 556 -24.18 27.18 43.95
C THR A 556 -24.68 25.78 43.61
N GLY A 557 -24.62 24.82 44.54
CA GLY A 557 -25.02 23.44 44.29
C GLY A 557 -23.98 22.66 43.47
N THR A 558 -22.71 22.99 43.66
CA THR A 558 -21.57 22.49 42.87
C THR A 558 -20.39 22.18 43.77
N SER A 559 -19.70 21.08 43.49
CA SER A 559 -18.42 20.72 44.13
C SER A 559 -17.40 20.28 43.08
N THR A 560 -16.11 20.38 43.41
CA THR A 560 -15.03 19.78 42.64
C THR A 560 -14.06 19.05 43.57
N PHE A 561 -13.27 18.13 43.02
CA PHE A 561 -12.19 17.43 43.71
C PHE A 561 -11.05 17.16 42.73
N LEU A 562 -9.88 17.76 42.97
CA LEU A 562 -8.65 17.45 42.25
C LEU A 562 -8.11 16.10 42.76
N MET A 563 -7.92 15.15 41.85
CA MET A 563 -7.24 13.88 42.16
C MET A 563 -5.76 14.13 42.43
N ASP A 564 -5.17 13.33 43.31
CA ASP A 564 -3.72 13.24 43.48
C ASP A 564 -3.31 11.76 43.51
N TYR A 565 -2.87 11.24 42.36
CA TYR A 565 -2.44 9.85 42.20
C TYR A 565 -1.18 9.53 43.02
N THR A 566 -0.44 10.55 43.48
CA THR A 566 0.72 10.36 44.37
C THR A 566 0.32 10.13 45.83
N GLN A 567 -0.95 10.35 46.19
CA GLN A 567 -1.49 10.20 47.55
C GLN A 567 -2.86 9.47 47.57
N PRO A 568 -2.94 8.21 47.08
CA PRO A 568 -4.17 7.43 47.14
C PRO A 568 -4.61 7.17 48.61
N PRO A 569 -5.92 7.08 48.91
CA PRO A 569 -6.42 6.91 50.28
C PRO A 569 -5.89 5.66 51.01
N GLU A 570 -5.60 4.60 50.26
CA GLU A 570 -4.86 3.42 50.68
C GLU A 570 -4.22 2.73 49.46
N LEU A 571 -3.25 1.83 49.65
CA LEU A 571 -2.51 1.20 48.55
C LEU A 571 -3.39 0.40 47.56
N ALA A 572 -4.53 -0.13 48.02
CA ALA A 572 -5.49 -0.81 47.14
C ALA A 572 -6.28 0.15 46.23
N ALA A 573 -6.17 1.46 46.47
CA ALA A 573 -6.85 2.54 45.76
C ALA A 573 -5.92 3.28 44.75
N GLU A 574 -4.72 2.75 44.53
CA GLU A 574 -3.74 3.24 43.57
C GLU A 574 -4.24 2.98 42.13
N ILE A 575 -4.45 4.06 41.37
CA ILE A 575 -4.84 4.01 39.96
C ILE A 575 -3.56 3.81 39.15
N THR A 576 -3.55 2.84 38.23
CA THR A 576 -2.40 2.52 37.38
C THR A 576 -2.68 2.81 35.91
N THR A 577 -1.63 3.03 35.12
CA THR A 577 -1.70 3.11 33.66
C THR A 577 -2.43 1.88 33.09
N GLY A 578 -3.24 2.08 32.05
CA GLY A 578 -4.05 1.06 31.40
C GLY A 578 -5.21 0.51 32.25
N SER A 579 -5.51 1.12 33.42
CA SER A 579 -6.59 0.63 34.29
C SER A 579 -7.87 1.48 34.18
N THR A 580 -9.02 0.81 34.13
CA THR A 580 -10.33 1.45 34.08
C THR A 580 -10.94 1.55 35.47
N TRP A 581 -11.36 2.75 35.87
CA TRP A 581 -12.00 3.00 37.17
C TRP A 581 -13.32 3.73 37.02
N ASN A 582 -14.19 3.51 38.00
CA ASN A 582 -15.50 4.14 38.07
C ASN A 582 -15.51 5.13 39.23
N PHE A 583 -16.18 6.27 39.06
CA PHE A 583 -16.33 7.34 40.04
C PHE A 583 -17.81 7.68 40.24
N GLN A 584 -18.23 7.93 41.48
CA GLN A 584 -19.59 8.38 41.78
C GLN A 584 -19.55 9.38 42.96
N PHE A 585 -20.53 10.27 43.03
CA PHE A 585 -20.68 11.23 44.12
C PHE A 585 -21.90 10.91 44.98
N TRP A 586 -21.66 10.70 46.28
CA TRP A 586 -22.70 10.62 47.31
C TRP A 586 -22.91 12.00 47.91
N TYR A 587 -24.16 12.41 48.16
CA TYR A 587 -24.43 13.71 48.78
C TYR A 587 -25.62 13.68 49.74
N ARG A 588 -25.53 14.48 50.80
CA ARG A 588 -26.64 14.73 51.72
C ARG A 588 -27.78 15.43 50.99
N ASP A 589 -28.99 14.93 51.20
CA ASP A 589 -30.23 15.59 50.80
C ASP A 589 -31.30 15.41 51.89
N PRO A 590 -31.23 16.17 53.00
CA PRO A 590 -32.22 16.09 54.06
C PRO A 590 -33.59 16.66 53.67
N ALA A 591 -33.73 17.26 52.48
CA ALA A 591 -34.94 17.96 52.04
C ALA A 591 -35.83 17.10 51.12
N ALA A 592 -35.29 16.07 50.46
CA ALA A 592 -36.07 15.12 49.68
C ALA A 592 -36.98 14.22 50.57
N GLY A 593 -36.59 14.02 51.83
CA GLY A 593 -37.13 12.96 52.67
C GLY A 593 -36.49 11.60 52.36
N GLY A 594 -37.06 10.51 52.86
CA GLY A 594 -36.53 9.16 52.63
C GLY A 594 -35.25 8.87 53.41
N GLY A 595 -34.19 8.45 52.71
CA GLY A 595 -32.87 8.16 53.26
C GLY A 595 -32.08 9.40 53.70
N GLY A 596 -32.44 10.58 53.19
CA GLY A 596 -31.78 11.85 53.49
C GLY A 596 -30.46 12.03 52.74
N PHE A 597 -30.23 11.23 51.69
CA PHE A 597 -29.05 11.29 50.82
C PHE A 597 -29.34 10.63 49.48
N ASN A 598 -28.72 11.15 48.43
CA ASN A 598 -28.86 10.68 47.06
C ASN A 598 -27.47 10.60 46.39
N LEU A 599 -27.42 10.07 45.16
CA LEU A 599 -26.19 9.86 44.40
C LEU A 599 -26.33 10.42 42.98
N THR A 600 -25.19 10.71 42.35
CA THR A 600 -25.12 11.00 40.91
C THR A 600 -25.26 9.71 40.08
N ALA A 601 -25.26 9.85 38.75
CA ALA A 601 -24.80 8.77 37.88
C ALA A 601 -23.32 8.45 38.17
N ALA A 602 -22.77 7.42 37.54
CA ALA A 602 -21.37 7.06 37.68
C ALA A 602 -20.59 7.31 36.38
N LEU A 603 -19.31 7.58 36.55
CA LEU A 603 -18.39 7.98 35.48
C LEU A 603 -17.29 6.93 35.40
N GLN A 604 -17.24 6.18 34.30
CA GLN A 604 -16.15 5.28 33.99
C GLN A 604 -15.06 6.05 33.23
N ILE A 605 -13.80 5.88 33.61
CA ILE A 605 -12.63 6.53 33.01
C ILE A 605 -11.56 5.45 32.79
N ALA A 606 -11.02 5.37 31.58
CA ALA A 606 -9.77 4.68 31.29
C ALA A 606 -8.59 5.63 31.56
N PHE A 607 -7.56 5.15 32.27
CA PHE A 607 -6.38 5.95 32.61
C PHE A 607 -5.20 5.59 31.72
N CYS A 608 -4.74 6.59 30.98
CA CYS A 608 -3.67 6.51 29.99
C CYS A 608 -2.30 6.70 30.67
N PRO A 609 -1.17 6.44 29.97
CA PRO A 609 0.18 6.65 30.48
C PRO A 609 0.43 8.01 31.18
#